data_AF-A0AAN6MU31-F1
#
_entry.id   AF-A0AAN6MU31-F1
#
_cell.length_a   1.000
_cell.length_b   1.000
_cell.length_c   1.000
_cell.angle_alpha   90.00
_cell.angle_beta   90.00
_cell.angle_gamma   90.00
#
_symmetry.space_group_name_H-M   'P 1'
#
loop_
_entity.id
_entity.type
_entity.pdbx_description
1 polymer ?
#
loop_
_entity_poly.entity_id
_entity_poly.type
_entity_poly.pdbx_seq_one_letter_code
_entity_poly.pdbx_strand_id
1 'polypeptide(L)'
;VGDRVGVGAQSDACLRRKPPATFPFAHSLQSLQSRAENRCAHASTTYNGCFHSAAANGAKTMGGYARYHRCTSHFVFKIPDALRSEHAAPMMCAGLTVYSALIRKSIHAR
;
A
#
# COMPACT_ATOMS: atom_id res chain seq x y z
N VAL A 1 9.86 17.81 -2.34
CA VAL A 1 11.03 16.90 -2.23
C VAL A 1 11.69 17.18 -0.89
N GLY A 2 12.05 16.14 -0.13
CA GLY A 2 12.61 16.29 1.23
C GLY A 2 11.70 15.78 2.35
N ASP A 3 10.45 15.43 2.05
CA ASP A 3 9.56 14.82 3.05
C ASP A 3 10.07 13.46 3.49
N ARG A 4 9.99 13.20 4.80
CA ARG A 4 10.21 11.89 5.38
C ARG A 4 8.94 11.04 5.26
N VAL A 5 9.05 9.91 4.57
CA VAL A 5 7.90 9.10 4.20
C VAL A 5 8.14 7.61 4.42
N GLY A 6 7.05 6.86 4.59
CA GLY A 6 7.03 5.41 4.71
C GLY A 6 6.22 4.77 3.59
N VAL A 7 6.59 3.54 3.24
CA VAL A 7 5.90 2.69 2.26
C VAL A 7 5.65 1.34 2.91
N GLY A 8 4.43 0.83 2.75
CA GLY A 8 3.99 -0.43 3.35
C GLY A 8 4.21 -1.65 2.47
N ALA A 9 3.37 -2.67 2.65
CA ALA A 9 3.42 -3.93 1.89
C ALA A 9 2.86 -3.84 0.46
N GLN A 10 2.15 -2.76 0.14
CA GLN A 10 1.57 -2.50 -1.18
C GLN A 10 2.20 -1.25 -1.79
N SER A 11 2.60 -1.33 -3.06
CA SER A 11 3.24 -0.23 -3.80
C SER A 11 2.46 0.23 -5.02
N ASP A 12 1.44 -0.52 -5.45
CA ASP A 12 0.51 -0.12 -6.50
C ASP A 12 -0.85 -0.84 -6.36
N ALA A 13 -1.85 -0.33 -7.07
CA ALA A 13 -3.12 -1.01 -7.34
C ALA A 13 -3.59 -0.64 -8.73
N CYS A 14 -4.68 -1.24 -9.23
CA CYS A 14 -5.23 -0.80 -10.51
C CYS A 14 -5.56 0.70 -10.55
N LEU A 15 -5.99 1.34 -9.44
CA LEU A 15 -6.52 2.71 -9.40
C LEU A 15 -7.47 3.04 -10.58
N ARG A 16 -8.40 2.13 -10.89
CA ARG A 16 -9.34 2.18 -12.04
C ARG A 16 -8.71 2.03 -13.43
N ARG A 17 -7.41 1.73 -13.54
CA ARG A 17 -6.73 1.49 -14.82
C ARG A 17 -7.02 0.13 -15.45
N LYS A 18 -7.55 -0.82 -14.68
CA LYS A 18 -7.86 -2.19 -15.14
C LYS A 18 -9.34 -2.51 -14.98
N PRO A 19 -9.93 -3.28 -15.91
CA PRO A 19 -11.29 -3.78 -15.74
C PRO A 19 -11.41 -4.62 -14.46
N PRO A 20 -12.64 -4.80 -13.94
CA PRO A 20 -12.88 -5.69 -12.82
C PRO A 20 -12.24 -7.05 -13.07
N ALA A 21 -11.58 -7.62 -12.07
CA ALA A 21 -11.14 -9.00 -12.19
C ALA A 21 -12.38 -9.90 -12.31
N THR A 22 -12.25 -11.03 -12.99
CA THR A 22 -13.30 -12.05 -13.15
C THR A 22 -13.76 -12.64 -11.80
N PHE A 23 -13.05 -12.34 -10.70
CA PHE A 23 -13.43 -12.73 -9.36
C PHE A 23 -14.47 -11.77 -8.75
N PRO A 24 -15.67 -12.27 -8.38
CA PRO A 24 -16.81 -11.44 -7.98
C PRO A 24 -16.62 -10.66 -6.68
N PHE A 25 -15.60 -10.99 -5.87
CA PHE A 25 -15.36 -10.37 -4.56
C PHE A 25 -14.23 -9.32 -4.54
N ALA A 26 -13.57 -9.09 -5.67
CA ALA A 26 -12.39 -8.23 -5.74
C ALA A 26 -12.57 -7.16 -6.83
N HIS A 27 -13.68 -6.42 -6.74
CA HIS A 27 -14.02 -5.39 -7.70
C HIS A 27 -13.09 -4.18 -7.51
N SER A 28 -12.22 -3.94 -8.50
CA SER A 28 -11.26 -2.83 -8.53
C SER A 28 -11.89 -1.47 -8.19
N LEU A 29 -13.12 -1.23 -8.67
CA LEU A 29 -13.86 0.01 -8.41
C LEU A 29 -14.40 0.11 -6.97
N GLN A 30 -14.90 -0.99 -6.40
CA GLN A 30 -15.48 -1.01 -5.06
C GLN A 30 -14.39 -0.84 -4.00
N SER A 31 -13.24 -1.48 -4.18
CA SER A 31 -12.06 -1.31 -3.31
C SER A 31 -11.62 0.15 -3.26
N LEU A 32 -11.66 0.88 -4.38
CA LEU A 32 -11.29 2.30 -4.40
C LEU A 32 -12.35 3.20 -3.76
N GLN A 33 -13.63 2.93 -3.99
CA GLN A 33 -14.71 3.71 -3.36
C GLN A 33 -14.73 3.55 -1.83
N SER A 34 -14.38 2.36 -1.34
CA SER A 34 -14.33 2.04 0.09
C SER A 34 -12.98 2.33 0.75
N ARG A 35 -12.01 2.93 0.03
CA ARG A 35 -10.63 3.17 0.52
C ARG A 35 -9.98 1.89 1.08
N ALA A 36 -10.23 0.78 0.38
CA ALA A 36 -9.76 -0.56 0.67
C ALA A 36 -8.89 -1.09 -0.49
N GLU A 37 -7.96 -0.27 -0.96
CA GLU A 37 -7.04 -0.58 -2.07
C GLU A 37 -6.21 -1.84 -1.84
N ASN A 38 -5.99 -2.19 -0.57
CA ASN A 38 -5.35 -3.42 -0.13
C ASN A 38 -6.16 -4.69 -0.40
N ARG A 39 -7.44 -4.55 -0.77
CA ARG A 39 -8.34 -5.65 -1.16
C ARG A 39 -8.59 -5.68 -2.67
N CYS A 40 -7.88 -4.85 -3.44
CA CYS A 40 -8.00 -4.85 -4.89
C CYS A 40 -7.49 -6.17 -5.48
N ALA A 41 -8.21 -6.78 -6.43
CA ALA A 41 -7.73 -7.97 -7.17
C ALA A 41 -6.40 -7.74 -7.89
N HIS A 42 -6.17 -6.49 -8.30
CA HIS A 42 -4.98 -6.03 -8.99
C HIS A 42 -4.14 -5.17 -8.05
N ALA A 43 -4.02 -5.57 -6.78
CA ALA A 43 -3.06 -4.99 -5.87
C ALA A 43 -1.66 -5.50 -6.23
N SER A 44 -0.67 -4.61 -6.19
CA SER A 44 0.73 -4.98 -6.39
C SER A 44 1.51 -4.77 -5.11
N THR A 45 2.16 -5.83 -4.66
CA THR A 45 2.99 -5.83 -3.46
C THR A 45 4.29 -5.09 -3.70
N THR A 46 4.87 -4.56 -2.62
CA THR A 46 6.12 -3.79 -2.63
C THR A 46 7.31 -4.58 -3.18
N TYR A 47 7.26 -5.91 -3.13
CA TYR A 47 8.20 -6.81 -3.79
C TYR A 47 7.46 -8.01 -4.40
N ASN A 48 8.09 -8.68 -5.37
CA ASN A 48 7.55 -9.88 -6.04
C ASN A 48 6.16 -9.67 -6.69
N GLY A 49 5.85 -8.43 -7.07
CA GLY A 49 4.69 -8.06 -7.88
C GLY A 49 5.13 -7.37 -9.17
N CYS A 50 4.18 -6.78 -9.88
CA CYS A 50 4.43 -5.98 -11.08
C CYS A 50 3.67 -4.65 -11.01
N PHE A 51 4.28 -3.55 -11.45
CA PHE A 51 3.58 -2.28 -11.54
C PHE A 51 2.48 -2.32 -12.61
N HIS A 52 1.40 -1.58 -12.39
CA HIS A 52 0.27 -1.48 -13.31
C HIS A 52 0.22 -0.16 -14.08
N SER A 53 1.15 0.76 -13.83
CA SER A 53 1.25 1.99 -14.62
C SER A 53 1.81 1.69 -16.00
N ALA A 54 1.27 2.34 -17.03
CA ALA A 54 1.77 2.22 -18.40
C ALA A 54 3.26 2.60 -18.48
N ALA A 55 3.67 3.63 -17.74
CA ALA A 55 5.05 4.09 -17.67
C ALA A 55 6.02 3.04 -17.10
N ALA A 56 5.56 2.15 -16.22
CA ALA A 56 6.40 1.09 -15.66
C ALA A 56 6.39 -0.18 -16.53
N ASN A 57 5.53 -0.27 -17.56
CA ASN A 57 5.45 -1.38 -18.51
C ASN A 57 5.52 -2.79 -17.86
N GLY A 58 4.82 -2.99 -16.73
CA GLY A 58 4.81 -4.27 -16.02
C GLY A 58 6.13 -4.63 -15.30
N ALA A 59 7.03 -3.67 -15.09
CA ALA A 59 8.27 -3.88 -14.35
C ALA A 59 8.01 -4.51 -12.97
N LYS A 60 8.89 -5.42 -12.58
CA LYS A 60 8.82 -6.10 -11.28
C LYS A 60 9.01 -5.12 -10.14
N THR A 61 8.24 -5.29 -9.07
CA THR A 61 8.41 -4.50 -7.84
C THR A 61 9.58 -5.05 -7.03
N MET A 62 10.38 -4.13 -6.50
CA MET A 62 11.57 -4.44 -5.69
C MET A 62 11.42 -3.81 -4.30
N GLY A 63 11.69 -4.62 -3.27
CA GLY A 63 11.48 -4.27 -1.87
C GLY A 63 12.43 -3.21 -1.31
N GLY A 64 12.32 -2.97 0.00
CA GLY A 64 13.08 -1.93 0.71
C GLY A 64 14.52 -2.30 1.10
N TYR A 65 14.98 -3.52 0.84
CA TYR A 65 16.38 -3.93 1.09
C TYR A 65 17.31 -3.43 -0.02
N ALA A 66 17.28 -2.12 -0.23
CA ALA A 66 17.98 -1.39 -1.27
C ALA A 66 18.25 0.06 -0.81
N ARG A 67 19.17 0.75 -1.48
CA ARG A 67 19.44 2.18 -1.21
C ARG A 67 18.28 3.10 -1.60
N TYR A 68 17.47 2.69 -2.58
CA TYR A 68 16.37 3.48 -3.12
C TYR A 68 15.16 2.58 -3.38
N HIS A 69 13.97 3.13 -3.16
CA HIS A 69 12.70 2.50 -3.48
C HIS A 69 11.85 3.45 -4.33
N ARG A 70 11.08 2.88 -5.27
CA ARG A 70 10.14 3.63 -6.12
C ARG A 70 8.76 2.97 -6.01
N CYS A 71 7.73 3.78 -5.80
CA CYS A 71 6.34 3.33 -5.79
C CYS A 71 5.42 4.47 -6.24
N THR A 72 4.13 4.15 -6.42
CA THR A 72 3.11 5.17 -6.71
C THR A 72 2.87 6.02 -5.47
N SER A 73 2.82 7.36 -5.63
CA SER A 73 2.63 8.30 -4.51
C SER A 73 1.38 8.05 -3.66
N HIS A 74 0.34 7.42 -4.22
CA HIS A 74 -0.87 6.98 -3.51
C HIS A 74 -0.60 6.02 -2.34
N PHE A 75 0.53 5.30 -2.37
CA PHE A 75 0.94 4.31 -1.35
C PHE A 75 2.09 4.82 -0.48
N VAL A 76 2.32 6.13 -0.47
CA VAL A 76 3.35 6.80 0.33
C VAL A 76 2.67 7.55 1.48
N PHE A 77 3.12 7.28 2.70
CA PHE A 77 2.57 7.87 3.91
C PHE A 77 3.59 8.81 4.55
N LYS A 78 3.18 10.03 4.90
CA LYS A 78 4.06 10.98 5.60
C LYS A 78 4.35 10.48 7.02
N ILE A 79 5.62 10.48 7.42
CA ILE A 79 6.04 10.12 8.77
C ILE A 79 6.03 11.38 9.63
N PRO A 80 5.31 11.40 10.77
CA PRO A 80 5.33 12.53 11.69
C PRO A 80 6.74 12.84 12.22
N ASP A 81 7.08 14.12 12.39
CA ASP A 81 8.44 14.54 12.80
C ASP A 81 8.87 13.99 14.16
N ALA A 82 7.93 13.89 15.11
CA ALA A 82 8.18 13.34 16.44
C ALA A 82 8.45 11.82 16.46
N LEU A 83 8.16 11.11 15.37
CA LEU A 83 8.30 9.66 15.30
C LEU A 83 9.62 9.29 14.62
N ARG A 84 10.49 8.55 15.31
CA ARG A 84 11.76 8.06 14.73
C ARG A 84 11.51 7.02 13.63
N SER A 85 12.38 6.98 12.62
CA SER A 85 12.20 6.15 11.44
C SER A 85 12.21 4.65 11.75
N GLU A 86 13.02 4.22 12.71
CA GLU A 86 13.16 2.82 13.14
C GLU A 86 11.86 2.32 13.79
N HIS A 87 11.12 3.23 14.43
CA HIS A 87 9.81 2.95 15.02
C HIS A 87 8.68 3.04 13.98
N ALA A 88 8.80 3.95 13.01
CA ALA A 88 7.83 4.09 11.92
C ALA A 88 7.82 2.89 10.97
N ALA A 89 8.99 2.31 10.66
CA ALA A 89 9.14 1.22 9.71
C ALA A 89 8.22 0.00 9.99
N PRO A 90 8.22 -0.62 11.19
CA PRO A 90 7.34 -1.75 11.48
C PRO A 90 5.85 -1.39 11.46
N MET A 91 5.49 -0.11 11.67
CA MET A 91 4.09 0.33 11.63
C MET A 91 3.50 0.31 10.21
N MET A 92 4.34 0.44 9.17
CA MET A 92 3.89 0.41 7.77
C MET A 92 3.43 -0.98 7.30
N CYS A 93 3.65 -2.04 8.10
CA CYS A 93 3.21 -3.40 7.78
C CYS A 93 2.52 -4.07 8.98
N ALA A 94 3.29 -4.48 9.99
CA ALA A 94 2.75 -5.21 11.14
C ALA A 94 1.80 -4.33 11.96
N GLY A 95 2.19 -3.08 12.24
CA GLY A 95 1.37 -2.15 13.03
C GLY A 95 0.03 -1.87 12.37
N LEU A 96 0.02 -1.47 11.10
CA LEU A 96 -1.22 -1.21 10.35
C LEU A 96 -2.10 -2.47 10.25
N THR A 97 -1.50 -3.65 10.05
CA THR A 97 -2.24 -4.91 9.95
C THR A 97 -3.07 -5.15 11.21
N VAL A 98 -2.44 -5.07 12.39
CA VAL A 98 -3.12 -5.27 13.69
C VAL A 98 -4.07 -4.11 14.00
N TYR A 99 -3.62 -2.87 13.84
CA TYR A 99 -4.44 -1.68 14.08
C TYR A 99 -5.74 -1.70 13.29
N SER A 100 -5.66 -2.10 12.01
CA SER A 100 -6.83 -2.15 11.14
C SER A 100 -7.85 -3.22 11.53
N ALA A 101 -7.42 -4.28 12.23
CA ALA A 101 -8.31 -5.29 12.78
C ALA A 101 -9.00 -4.77 14.06
N LEU A 102 -8.24 -4.12 14.95
CA LEU A 102 -8.74 -3.54 16.19
C LEU A 102 -9.82 -2.48 15.93
N ILE A 103 -9.53 -1.49 15.06
CA ILE A 103 -10.48 -0.42 14.74
C ILE A 103 -11.75 -0.96 14.07
N ARG A 104 -11.64 -1.93 13.17
CA ARG A 104 -12.81 -2.54 12.50
C ARG A 104 -13.70 -3.34 13.45
N LYS A 105 -13.15 -3.82 14.56
CA LYS A 105 -13.89 -4.50 15.62
C LYS A 105 -14.26 -3.58 16.77
N SER A 106 -14.07 -2.27 16.60
CA SER A 106 -14.36 -1.24 17.62
C SER A 106 -13.59 -1.46 18.93
N ILE A 107 -12.44 -2.13 18.86
CA ILE A 107 -11.52 -2.32 19.98
C ILE A 107 -10.57 -1.13 19.96
N HIS A 108 -10.87 -0.13 20.78
CA HIS A 108 -10.07 1.08 20.88
C HIS A 108 -9.05 0.88 22.00
N ALA A 109 -7.76 1.08 21.69
CA ALA A 109 -6.76 1.28 22.72
C ALA A 109 -7.13 2.58 23.45
N ARG A 110 -7.54 2.46 24.71
CA ARG A 110 -7.80 3.61 25.59
C ARG A 110 -6.48 4.25 26.01
#